data_AF-A0A1I7W1Q8-F1
#
_entry.id   AF-A0A1I7W1Q8-F1
#
_cell.length_a   1.000
_cell.length_b   1.000
_cell.length_c   1.000
_cell.angle_alpha   90.00
_cell.angle_beta   90.00
_cell.angle_gamma   90.00
#
_symmetry.space_group_name_H-M   'P 1'
#
loop_
_entity.id
_entity.type
_entity.pdbx_description
1 polymer ?
#
loop_
_entity_poly.entity_id
_entity_poly.type
_entity_poly.pdbx_seq_one_letter_code
_entity_poly.pdbx_strand_id
1 'polypeptide(L)'
;MSMENVDVITGGEVLTNQLSNGGKEDVTSTSILESTIENPRKWASIMHEDLVSEMNANDASDFIRNQTNGPASNETAAAEIEHQDSVVQETVQKENDRSVAMNEENKISDTVCEAELTATSCEMCHNYELSLTKMQDAERNLKEQLSAAQHLVNRYQNELSGERLYRREMETKTTTLCADNEKEVNIAKNENEKCADQLAIVDERCVKLIQEQRKSIDRLKERLNMMNKDMHNLSNRYLKLLGANRKCSAEMRDQTIELPQDVDQLQFLCLQLREELIETRAAREHAEVVLKDEITTLETQRKEDEMEKRRIEDAYTERVNGVSEELGFARSQLDSMKDASSKVEEMNKRMTEYRKIIEDLEKQLQSVQKERTDLEMTVALYKQKCAALQQELNTSETVQKDFVKLSQNLQIELEKIRQAEQEVRWQFDEDVHACNQCQSNFSKNRIKLHCYHCGKIFCSVCLSATIPSGPHRRPAKVCQVDENPVFEPVDQYLSVVVDSAPFFSHNLAAT
;
A
#
# COMPACT_ATOMS: atom_id res chain seq x y z
N MET A 1 7.57 -74.28 -24.74
CA MET A 1 8.23 -73.76 -23.52
C MET A 1 7.60 -72.40 -23.28
N SER A 2 6.79 -72.12 -22.27
CA SER A 2 6.45 -72.84 -21.04
C SER A 2 5.06 -72.34 -20.61
N MET A 3 4.27 -73.26 -20.06
CA MET A 3 3.02 -72.97 -19.34
C MET A 3 3.35 -72.26 -18.03
N GLU A 4 2.47 -71.36 -17.59
CA GLU A 4 2.11 -71.23 -16.18
C GLU A 4 0.64 -70.75 -16.08
N ASN A 5 -0.14 -71.56 -15.37
CA ASN A 5 -1.53 -71.34 -14.96
C ASN A 5 -1.60 -70.30 -13.84
N VAL A 6 -2.79 -69.75 -13.57
CA VAL A 6 -3.52 -69.84 -12.27
C VAL A 6 -4.85 -69.07 -12.36
N ASP A 7 -5.95 -69.83 -12.32
CA ASP A 7 -7.25 -69.70 -11.62
C ASP A 7 -7.98 -68.34 -11.54
N VAL A 8 -9.19 -68.20 -12.15
CA VAL A 8 -10.54 -68.63 -11.69
C VAL A 8 -11.05 -67.83 -10.49
N ILE A 9 -12.16 -67.10 -10.68
CA ILE A 9 -13.39 -67.16 -9.88
C ILE A 9 -14.57 -66.61 -10.70
N THR A 10 -15.71 -67.21 -10.43
CA THR A 10 -16.89 -67.48 -11.24
C THR A 10 -18.11 -66.61 -10.91
N GLY A 11 -19.02 -66.53 -11.87
CA GLY A 11 -20.45 -66.25 -11.72
C GLY A 11 -21.01 -65.85 -13.09
N GLY A 12 -21.65 -66.69 -13.92
CA GLY A 12 -22.66 -67.72 -13.60
C GLY A 12 -23.96 -67.00 -13.23
N GLU A 13 -25.08 -67.04 -13.95
CA GLU A 13 -25.56 -67.91 -15.03
C GLU A 13 -26.63 -67.17 -15.87
N VAL A 14 -26.83 -67.71 -17.07
CA VAL A 14 -27.96 -67.50 -17.99
C VAL A 14 -29.09 -68.45 -17.59
N LEU A 15 -30.33 -67.97 -17.42
CA LEU A 15 -31.57 -68.77 -17.47
C LEU A 15 -32.73 -67.88 -17.96
N THR A 16 -33.20 -68.00 -19.20
CA THR A 16 -34.29 -68.88 -19.70
C THR A 16 -35.66 -68.68 -19.07
N ASN A 17 -36.62 -68.31 -19.93
CA ASN A 17 -38.08 -68.38 -19.74
C ASN A 17 -38.54 -69.68 -19.10
N GLN A 18 -39.44 -69.62 -18.11
CA GLN A 18 -40.64 -70.48 -18.02
C GLN A 18 -41.74 -69.79 -17.20
N LEU A 19 -42.95 -69.87 -17.75
CA LEU A 19 -44.25 -69.60 -17.12
C LEU A 19 -44.49 -70.54 -15.93
N SER A 20 -45.12 -70.06 -14.86
CA SER A 20 -46.28 -70.73 -14.23
C SER A 20 -46.85 -69.93 -13.06
N ASN A 21 -48.15 -69.64 -13.17
CA ASN A 21 -49.20 -69.55 -12.16
C ASN A 21 -48.86 -69.43 -10.67
N GLY A 22 -49.58 -68.51 -10.02
CA GLY A 22 -50.22 -68.81 -8.74
C GLY A 22 -50.46 -67.60 -7.84
N GLY A 23 -51.70 -67.09 -7.86
CA GLY A 23 -52.46 -66.38 -6.79
C GLY A 23 -51.79 -65.28 -5.95
N LYS A 24 -52.49 -64.33 -5.36
CA LYS A 24 -53.91 -63.96 -5.28
C LYS A 24 -53.90 -62.59 -4.56
N GLU A 25 -54.99 -61.85 -4.73
CA GLU A 25 -55.46 -60.72 -3.90
C GLU A 25 -54.79 -59.34 -4.13
N ASP A 26 -55.50 -58.22 -4.19
CA ASP A 26 -56.90 -57.95 -4.54
C ASP A 26 -57.08 -56.42 -4.69
N VAL A 27 -58.11 -56.03 -5.45
CA VAL A 27 -58.92 -54.81 -5.28
C VAL A 27 -58.22 -53.44 -5.41
N THR A 28 -58.35 -52.79 -6.58
CA THR A 28 -59.39 -51.74 -6.81
C THR A 28 -59.19 -51.10 -8.19
N SER A 29 -60.33 -50.80 -8.84
CA SER A 29 -60.46 -49.91 -10.02
C SER A 29 -60.51 -50.58 -11.40
N THR A 30 -61.29 -51.64 -11.52
CA THR A 30 -62.07 -51.91 -12.73
C THR A 30 -63.50 -51.47 -12.49
N SER A 31 -63.90 -50.35 -13.07
CA SER A 31 -65.19 -50.17 -13.72
C SER A 31 -65.26 -48.74 -14.21
N ILE A 32 -65.25 -48.56 -15.53
CA ILE A 32 -66.18 -47.71 -16.27
C ILE A 32 -65.66 -47.63 -17.72
N LEU A 33 -66.45 -48.25 -18.60
CA LEU A 33 -66.61 -47.99 -20.03
C LEU A 33 -65.69 -48.70 -21.00
N GLU A 34 -65.93 -50.01 -21.09
CA GLU A 34 -66.18 -50.63 -22.39
C GLU A 34 -67.54 -50.11 -22.91
N SER A 35 -67.51 -49.14 -23.81
CA SER A 35 -68.65 -48.78 -24.67
C SER A 35 -68.15 -47.89 -25.78
N THR A 36 -68.63 -48.16 -27.00
CA THR A 36 -68.63 -47.27 -28.16
C THR A 36 -67.44 -47.40 -29.13
N ILE A 37 -67.52 -48.45 -29.95
CA ILE A 37 -67.20 -48.38 -31.38
C ILE A 37 -68.13 -47.32 -31.98
N GLU A 38 -67.70 -46.07 -32.09
CA GLU A 38 -68.33 -45.06 -32.93
C GLU A 38 -67.28 -44.20 -33.67
N ASN A 39 -67.23 -44.44 -34.99
CA ASN A 39 -67.10 -43.44 -36.05
C ASN A 39 -65.79 -42.58 -36.12
N PRO A 40 -64.86 -42.87 -37.05
CA PRO A 40 -63.62 -42.10 -37.23
C PRO A 40 -63.81 -40.69 -37.84
N ARG A 41 -65.04 -40.26 -38.15
CA ARG A 41 -65.30 -38.98 -38.83
C ARG A 41 -65.42 -37.76 -37.90
N LYS A 42 -65.44 -37.92 -36.57
CA LYS A 42 -65.52 -36.79 -35.63
C LYS A 42 -64.19 -36.08 -35.33
N TRP A 43 -63.04 -36.70 -35.64
CA TRP A 43 -61.72 -36.10 -35.42
C TRP A 43 -61.26 -35.18 -36.56
N ALA A 44 -61.99 -35.16 -37.68
CA ALA A 44 -61.75 -34.23 -38.79
C ALA A 44 -62.35 -32.83 -38.56
N SER A 45 -63.31 -32.68 -37.62
CA SER A 45 -63.96 -31.40 -37.32
C SER A 45 -63.37 -30.65 -36.12
N ILE A 46 -62.30 -31.15 -35.49
CA ILE A 46 -61.57 -30.44 -34.41
C ILE A 46 -60.25 -29.84 -34.94
N MET A 47 -59.98 -29.95 -36.24
CA MET A 47 -58.80 -29.35 -36.90
C MET A 47 -59.16 -28.16 -37.80
N HIS A 48 -60.38 -27.66 -37.72
CA HIS A 48 -60.87 -26.60 -38.61
C HIS A 48 -61.81 -25.61 -37.90
N GLU A 49 -61.45 -25.16 -36.70
CA GLU A 49 -61.91 -23.86 -36.19
C GLU A 49 -60.99 -23.42 -35.04
N ASP A 50 -60.59 -22.16 -35.09
CA ASP A 50 -59.85 -21.39 -34.08
C ASP A 50 -58.39 -21.74 -33.81
N LEU A 51 -57.52 -21.22 -34.68
CA LEU A 51 -56.25 -20.57 -34.29
C LEU A 51 -55.70 -19.72 -35.46
N VAL A 52 -56.59 -18.89 -36.03
CA VAL A 52 -56.20 -17.73 -36.83
C VAL A 52 -56.80 -16.51 -36.14
N SER A 53 -56.11 -16.05 -35.12
CA SER A 53 -56.28 -14.70 -34.56
C SER A 53 -54.91 -14.25 -34.09
N GLU A 54 -54.26 -13.49 -34.97
CA GLU A 54 -53.28 -12.44 -34.70
C GLU A 54 -52.53 -12.51 -33.36
N MET A 55 -51.39 -13.21 -33.35
CA MET A 55 -50.25 -12.76 -32.54
C MET A 55 -49.26 -12.10 -33.50
N ASN A 56 -49.41 -10.79 -33.59
CA ASN A 56 -48.58 -9.89 -34.37
C ASN A 56 -47.16 -9.90 -33.79
N ALA A 57 -46.24 -10.67 -34.40
CA ALA A 57 -44.84 -10.76 -34.00
C ALA A 57 -44.02 -9.53 -34.47
N ASN A 58 -44.55 -8.33 -34.25
CA ASN A 58 -43.86 -7.06 -34.51
C ASN A 58 -43.73 -6.16 -33.26
N ASP A 59 -44.36 -6.48 -32.14
CA ASP A 59 -44.33 -5.62 -30.94
C ASP A 59 -43.11 -5.84 -30.01
N ALA A 60 -42.23 -6.80 -30.30
CA ALA A 60 -41.00 -7.00 -29.51
C ALA A 60 -39.84 -6.07 -29.93
N SER A 61 -39.95 -5.37 -31.06
CA SER A 61 -38.94 -4.38 -31.51
C SER A 61 -39.27 -2.93 -31.14
N ASP A 62 -40.49 -2.63 -30.67
CA ASP A 62 -40.89 -1.27 -30.31
C ASP A 62 -40.70 -0.93 -28.82
N PHE A 63 -40.31 -1.89 -27.96
CA PHE A 63 -39.96 -1.61 -26.56
C PHE A 63 -38.50 -1.15 -26.36
N ILE A 64 -37.61 -1.37 -27.34
CA ILE A 64 -36.19 -0.94 -27.26
C ILE A 64 -35.95 0.39 -28.04
N ARG A 65 -36.93 0.90 -28.79
CA ARG A 65 -36.76 2.11 -29.62
C ARG A 65 -37.26 3.42 -28.99
N ASN A 66 -37.83 3.39 -27.79
CA ASN A 66 -38.46 4.57 -27.17
C ASN A 66 -37.69 5.23 -26.00
N GLN A 67 -36.37 5.07 -25.90
CA GLN A 67 -35.54 5.84 -24.95
C GLN A 67 -34.40 6.65 -25.58
N THR A 68 -34.45 6.91 -26.88
CA THR A 68 -33.51 7.82 -27.55
C THR A 68 -34.25 8.83 -28.39
N ASN A 69 -34.74 9.91 -27.76
CA ASN A 69 -34.91 11.26 -28.31
C ASN A 69 -35.48 12.17 -27.20
N GLY A 70 -34.66 13.10 -26.71
CA GLY A 70 -34.97 14.01 -25.58
C GLY A 70 -35.94 15.16 -25.92
N PRO A 71 -36.00 16.17 -25.05
CA PRO A 71 -35.55 17.47 -25.55
C PRO A 71 -34.60 18.18 -24.60
N ALA A 72 -33.61 18.81 -25.22
CA ALA A 72 -32.80 19.87 -24.66
C ALA A 72 -33.61 21.16 -24.53
N SER A 73 -33.37 21.93 -23.47
CA SER A 73 -33.45 23.38 -23.47
C SER A 73 -32.54 23.96 -22.37
N ASN A 74 -31.44 24.58 -22.84
CA ASN A 74 -30.70 25.76 -22.35
C ASN A 74 -31.27 26.44 -21.09
N GLU A 75 -30.48 26.80 -20.07
CA GLU A 75 -29.63 28.01 -19.93
C GLU A 75 -29.12 27.93 -18.46
N THR A 76 -27.91 28.28 -18.02
CA THR A 76 -27.21 29.57 -18.14
C THR A 76 -25.79 29.45 -17.53
N ALA A 77 -24.86 30.16 -18.19
CA ALA A 77 -23.82 31.02 -17.65
C ALA A 77 -22.63 30.45 -16.84
N ALA A 78 -21.48 30.61 -17.48
CA ALA A 78 -20.13 30.60 -16.95
C ALA A 78 -19.86 31.70 -15.89
N ALA A 79 -18.86 31.46 -15.06
CA ALA A 79 -17.89 32.47 -14.67
C ALA A 79 -16.56 31.80 -14.29
N GLU A 80 -15.54 32.03 -15.12
CA GLU A 80 -14.13 31.90 -14.78
C GLU A 80 -13.75 32.97 -13.75
N ILE A 81 -12.95 32.63 -12.73
CA ILE A 81 -11.90 33.52 -12.21
C ILE A 81 -10.65 32.68 -11.90
N GLU A 82 -9.58 33.09 -12.56
CA GLU A 82 -8.18 32.70 -12.48
C GLU A 82 -7.46 33.23 -11.22
N HIS A 83 -6.26 32.66 -10.99
CA HIS A 83 -5.09 33.20 -10.25
C HIS A 83 -5.14 33.25 -8.71
N GLN A 84 -4.07 33.04 -7.94
CA GLN A 84 -2.75 32.39 -8.06
C GLN A 84 -2.12 32.49 -6.64
N ASP A 85 -1.27 31.52 -6.30
CA ASP A 85 -0.15 31.50 -5.33
C ASP A 85 0.01 32.59 -4.22
N SER A 86 0.31 32.14 -3.00
CA SER A 86 1.65 32.35 -2.41
C SER A 86 1.78 31.74 -1.00
N VAL A 87 2.90 31.04 -0.83
CA VAL A 87 3.55 30.56 0.39
C VAL A 87 3.95 31.72 1.31
N VAL A 88 3.84 31.56 2.64
CA VAL A 88 4.84 31.98 3.65
C VAL A 88 4.74 31.04 4.87
N GLN A 89 5.88 30.43 5.23
CA GLN A 89 6.15 29.77 6.51
C GLN A 89 6.24 30.79 7.65
N GLU A 90 5.79 30.45 8.86
CA GLU A 90 6.56 30.82 10.04
C GLU A 90 6.35 29.84 11.21
N THR A 91 7.44 29.69 11.95
CA THR A 91 7.82 28.69 12.95
C THR A 91 7.69 29.22 14.39
N VAL A 92 7.93 28.30 15.36
CA VAL A 92 8.34 28.55 16.78
C VAL A 92 7.17 28.78 17.75
N GLN A 93 6.74 27.76 18.52
CA GLN A 93 7.26 27.18 19.78
C GLN A 93 6.81 27.90 21.06
N LYS A 94 6.33 27.07 22.02
CA LYS A 94 6.49 27.06 23.49
C LYS A 94 6.42 28.42 24.22
N GLU A 95 5.74 28.56 25.36
CA GLU A 95 5.94 27.76 26.58
C GLU A 95 4.95 28.22 27.68
N ASN A 96 4.67 27.28 28.60
CA ASN A 96 4.52 27.47 30.04
C ASN A 96 3.31 28.20 30.69
N ASP A 97 2.54 27.36 31.38
CA ASP A 97 2.46 27.25 32.84
C ASP A 97 1.55 28.17 33.69
N ARG A 98 0.78 27.43 34.49
CA ARG A 98 0.44 27.65 35.91
C ARG A 98 -0.48 28.80 36.32
N SER A 99 -1.67 28.35 36.74
CA SER A 99 -2.25 28.51 38.09
C SER A 99 -2.43 29.93 38.62
N VAL A 100 -3.62 30.25 39.13
CA VAL A 100 -4.05 30.00 40.53
C VAL A 100 -5.48 30.51 40.68
N ALA A 101 -6.15 29.87 41.62
CA ALA A 101 -7.51 30.04 42.03
C ALA A 101 -7.80 31.33 42.83
N MET A 102 -9.11 31.55 42.98
CA MET A 102 -9.82 32.23 44.06
C MET A 102 -9.71 33.76 44.15
N ASN A 103 -10.87 34.39 44.28
CA ASN A 103 -11.11 35.15 45.51
C ASN A 103 -12.60 35.14 45.88
N GLU A 104 -12.83 34.66 47.10
CA GLU A 104 -14.01 34.83 47.90
C GLU A 104 -14.19 36.31 48.28
N GLU A 105 -15.44 36.76 48.22
CA GLU A 105 -15.87 38.04 48.76
C GLU A 105 -15.79 38.00 50.29
N ASN A 106 -14.90 38.80 50.88
CA ASN A 106 -14.94 39.11 52.31
C ASN A 106 -15.21 40.60 52.50
N LYS A 107 -16.45 40.90 52.87
CA LYS A 107 -17.00 42.25 53.03
C LYS A 107 -16.77 42.71 54.47
N ILE A 108 -15.61 43.32 54.73
CA ILE A 108 -15.35 44.03 55.98
C ILE A 108 -15.96 45.42 55.86
N SER A 109 -16.86 45.73 56.77
CA SER A 109 -17.47 47.03 56.97
C SER A 109 -16.69 47.75 58.05
N ASP A 110 -15.93 48.78 57.67
CA ASP A 110 -15.42 49.75 58.64
C ASP A 110 -15.93 51.14 58.26
N THR A 111 -16.83 51.61 59.10
CA THR A 111 -17.45 52.92 59.06
C THR A 111 -16.58 53.85 59.88
N VAL A 112 -15.80 54.68 59.18
CA VAL A 112 -15.40 56.07 59.48
C VAL A 112 -15.30 56.46 60.97
N CYS A 113 -14.06 56.60 61.46
CA CYS A 113 -13.72 57.62 62.45
C CYS A 113 -13.74 59.00 61.77
N GLU A 114 -14.65 59.89 62.16
CA GLU A 114 -14.55 61.32 61.89
C GLU A 114 -13.36 61.88 62.68
N ALA A 115 -12.27 62.15 61.98
CA ALA A 115 -11.21 63.04 62.43
C ALA A 115 -11.26 64.28 61.55
N GLU A 116 -11.88 65.35 62.04
CA GLU A 116 -11.63 66.70 61.54
C GLU A 116 -10.18 67.10 61.86
N LEU A 117 -9.32 66.96 60.87
CA LEU A 117 -8.09 67.75 60.75
C LEU A 117 -8.03 68.28 59.32
N THR A 118 -8.39 69.55 59.20
CA THR A 118 -8.20 70.43 58.06
C THR A 118 -6.71 70.57 57.73
N ALA A 119 -6.16 69.59 57.01
CA ALA A 119 -5.08 69.89 56.08
C ALA A 119 -5.72 70.61 54.89
N THR A 120 -5.34 71.86 54.65
CA THR A 120 -5.65 72.58 53.40
C THR A 120 -5.21 71.70 52.23
N SER A 121 -6.13 70.92 51.68
CA SER A 121 -5.90 70.11 50.48
C SER A 121 -5.77 71.10 49.33
N CYS A 122 -4.56 71.20 48.79
CA CYS A 122 -4.30 72.03 47.63
C CYS A 122 -5.31 71.65 46.51
N GLU A 123 -6.16 72.59 46.09
CA GLU A 123 -7.19 72.34 45.05
C GLU A 123 -6.57 71.80 43.76
N MET A 124 -5.33 72.19 43.45
CA MET A 124 -4.58 71.61 42.33
C MET A 124 -4.24 70.15 42.56
N CYS A 125 -3.80 69.76 43.76
CA CYS A 125 -3.54 68.36 44.10
C CYS A 125 -4.83 67.53 44.07
N HIS A 126 -5.95 68.05 44.57
CA HIS A 126 -7.25 67.38 44.50
C HIS A 126 -7.72 67.20 43.04
N ASN A 127 -7.52 68.21 42.18
CA ASN A 127 -7.83 68.10 40.75
C ASN A 127 -6.91 67.10 40.02
N TYR A 128 -5.62 67.03 40.37
CA TYR A 128 -4.71 66.03 39.83
C TYR A 128 -5.05 64.61 40.34
N GLU A 129 -5.44 64.45 41.61
CA GLU A 129 -5.95 63.19 42.16
C GLU A 129 -7.25 62.76 41.46
N LEU A 130 -8.17 63.69 41.20
CA LEU A 130 -9.39 63.43 40.44
C LEU A 130 -9.10 63.07 38.97
N SER A 131 -8.12 63.71 38.34
CA SER A 131 -7.69 63.36 36.99
C SER A 131 -6.98 62.00 36.95
N LEU A 132 -6.17 61.69 37.96
CA LEU A 132 -5.47 60.42 38.07
C LEU A 132 -6.44 59.26 38.30
N THR A 133 -7.41 59.43 39.21
CA THR A 133 -8.48 58.45 39.45
C THR A 133 -9.32 58.24 38.19
N LYS A 134 -9.72 59.29 37.47
CA LYS A 134 -10.39 59.16 36.16
C LYS A 134 -9.57 58.38 35.14
N MET A 135 -8.25 58.60 35.08
CA MET A 135 -7.36 57.86 34.18
C MET A 135 -7.20 56.39 34.62
N GLN A 136 -7.11 56.12 35.92
CA GLN A 136 -7.06 54.77 36.47
C GLN A 136 -8.37 53.99 36.25
N ASP A 137 -9.52 54.65 36.39
CA ASP A 137 -10.83 54.08 36.06
C ASP A 137 -10.97 53.83 34.55
N ALA A 138 -10.47 54.74 33.71
CA ALA A 138 -10.42 54.51 32.25
C ALA A 138 -9.51 53.34 31.90
N GLU A 139 -8.34 53.21 32.55
CA GLU A 139 -7.43 52.07 32.39
C GLU A 139 -8.09 50.76 32.83
N ARG A 140 -8.79 50.75 33.97
CA ARG A 140 -9.53 49.59 34.46
C ARG A 140 -10.64 49.19 33.50
N ASN A 141 -11.42 50.15 33.01
CA ASN A 141 -12.47 49.91 32.02
C ASN A 141 -11.90 49.36 30.69
N LEU A 142 -10.77 49.90 30.21
CA LEU A 142 -10.10 49.37 29.02
C LEU A 142 -9.55 47.96 29.23
N LYS A 143 -9.01 47.66 30.42
CA LYS A 143 -8.57 46.30 30.79
C LYS A 143 -9.74 45.32 30.86
N GLU A 144 -10.88 45.72 31.42
CA GLU A 144 -12.11 44.92 31.44
C GLU A 144 -12.68 44.71 30.02
N GLN A 145 -12.64 45.72 29.16
CA GLN A 145 -13.03 45.59 27.74
C GLN A 145 -12.08 44.67 26.97
N LEU A 146 -10.76 44.78 27.22
CA LEU A 146 -9.76 43.92 26.60
C LEU A 146 -9.93 42.46 27.04
N SER A 147 -10.17 42.20 28.32
CA SER A 147 -10.40 40.84 28.82
C SER A 147 -11.70 40.25 28.26
N ALA A 148 -12.78 41.04 28.17
CA ALA A 148 -14.03 40.62 27.53
C ALA A 148 -13.83 40.29 26.04
N ALA A 149 -13.07 41.11 25.31
CA ALA A 149 -12.73 40.87 23.91
C ALA A 149 -11.87 39.60 23.75
N GLN A 150 -10.88 39.39 24.62
CA GLN A 150 -10.06 38.17 24.65
C GLN A 150 -10.88 36.92 24.92
N HIS A 151 -11.81 36.95 25.88
CA HIS A 151 -12.73 35.84 26.13
C HIS A 151 -13.62 35.54 24.92
N LEU A 152 -14.12 36.57 24.24
CA LEU A 152 -14.94 36.41 23.04
C LEU A 152 -14.14 35.80 21.88
N VAL A 153 -12.90 36.27 21.66
CA VAL A 153 -11.99 35.69 20.65
C VAL A 153 -11.70 34.23 20.96
N ASN A 154 -11.38 33.88 22.21
CA ASN A 154 -11.14 32.50 22.62
C ASN A 154 -12.37 31.62 22.41
N ARG A 155 -13.57 32.14 22.71
CA ARG A 155 -14.83 31.43 22.46
C ARG A 155 -15.03 31.16 20.96
N TYR A 156 -14.90 32.18 20.12
CA TYR A 156 -15.03 32.02 18.66
C TYR A 156 -13.96 31.10 18.07
N GLN A 157 -12.74 31.14 18.59
CA GLN A 157 -11.68 30.23 18.19
C GLN A 157 -12.04 28.77 18.52
N ASN A 158 -12.59 28.52 19.71
CA ASN A 158 -13.06 27.19 20.10
C ASN A 158 -14.24 26.72 19.22
N GLU A 159 -15.25 27.56 19.01
CA GLU A 159 -16.40 27.24 18.14
C GLU A 159 -15.96 26.95 16.70
N LEU A 160 -15.06 27.76 16.14
CA LEU A 160 -14.49 27.56 14.81
C LEU A 160 -13.67 26.26 14.72
N SER A 161 -12.91 25.93 15.76
CA SER A 161 -12.16 24.67 15.81
C SER A 161 -13.09 23.46 15.87
N GLY A 162 -14.20 23.55 16.63
CA GLY A 162 -15.23 22.51 16.70
C GLY A 162 -15.94 22.32 15.36
N GLU A 163 -16.32 23.41 14.69
CA GLU A 163 -16.94 23.37 13.37
C GLU A 163 -16.00 22.79 12.31
N ARG A 164 -14.70 23.09 12.37
CA ARG A 164 -13.68 22.48 11.49
C ARG A 164 -13.55 20.98 11.71
N LEU A 165 -13.58 20.53 12.96
CA LEU A 165 -13.55 19.09 13.30
C LEU A 165 -14.82 18.40 12.80
N TYR A 166 -16.00 18.98 13.07
CA TYR A 166 -17.27 18.45 12.61
C TYR A 166 -17.33 18.32 11.08
N ARG A 167 -16.90 19.36 10.35
CA ARG A 167 -16.83 19.30 8.87
C ARG A 167 -15.90 18.18 8.39
N ARG A 168 -14.72 18.02 9.01
CA ARG A 168 -13.78 16.94 8.68
C ARG A 168 -14.38 15.55 8.96
N GLU A 169 -15.09 15.40 10.08
CA GLU A 169 -15.80 14.15 10.40
C GLU A 169 -16.93 13.87 9.41
N MET A 170 -17.65 14.89 8.95
CA MET A 170 -18.70 14.72 7.94
C MET A 170 -18.14 14.40 6.56
N GLU A 171 -17.05 15.06 6.15
CA GLU A 171 -16.32 14.75 4.90
C GLU A 171 -15.77 13.33 4.92
N THR A 172 -15.16 12.90 6.02
CA THR A 172 -14.68 11.51 6.16
C THR A 172 -15.84 10.51 6.11
N LYS A 173 -16.94 10.75 6.83
CA LYS A 173 -18.13 9.86 6.77
C LYS A 173 -18.75 9.81 5.37
N THR A 174 -18.88 10.95 4.70
CA THR A 174 -19.47 10.99 3.34
C THR A 174 -18.57 10.32 2.33
N THR A 175 -17.26 10.55 2.37
CA THR A 175 -16.30 9.86 1.49
C THR A 175 -16.26 8.36 1.74
N THR A 176 -16.27 7.90 3.00
CA THR A 176 -16.33 6.45 3.30
C THR A 176 -17.62 5.82 2.81
N LEU A 177 -18.78 6.46 3.05
CA LEU A 177 -20.07 5.96 2.58
C LEU A 177 -20.15 5.93 1.05
N CYS A 178 -19.62 6.94 0.36
CA CYS A 178 -19.55 6.93 -1.10
C CYS A 178 -18.68 5.77 -1.60
N ALA A 179 -17.50 5.57 -1.01
CA ALA A 179 -16.61 4.48 -1.39
C ALA A 179 -17.22 3.10 -1.12
N ASP A 180 -17.95 2.92 -0.02
CA ASP A 180 -18.62 1.65 0.30
C ASP A 180 -19.82 1.41 -0.62
N ASN A 181 -20.64 2.43 -0.89
CA ASN A 181 -21.74 2.33 -1.85
C ASN A 181 -21.23 2.01 -3.27
N GLU A 182 -20.10 2.61 -3.69
CA GLU A 182 -19.48 2.31 -4.98
C GLU A 182 -19.01 0.86 -5.08
N LYS A 183 -18.45 0.29 -3.99
CA LYS A 183 -18.11 -1.13 -3.93
C LYS A 183 -19.35 -2.02 -4.04
N GLU A 184 -20.39 -1.74 -3.26
CA GLU A 184 -21.63 -2.52 -3.30
C GLU A 184 -22.31 -2.47 -4.69
N VAL A 185 -22.35 -1.29 -5.31
CA VAL A 185 -22.86 -1.13 -6.68
C VAL A 185 -22.02 -1.94 -7.68
N ASN A 186 -20.70 -1.94 -7.55
CA ASN A 186 -19.83 -2.73 -8.42
C ASN A 186 -20.01 -4.24 -8.21
N ILE A 187 -20.22 -4.70 -6.97
CA ILE A 187 -20.54 -6.10 -6.66
C ILE A 187 -21.87 -6.48 -7.32
N ALA A 188 -22.93 -5.71 -7.07
CA ALA A 188 -24.25 -5.94 -7.65
C ALA A 188 -24.23 -5.92 -9.19
N LYS A 189 -23.44 -5.01 -9.79
CA LYS A 189 -23.24 -4.95 -11.24
C LYS A 189 -22.60 -6.23 -11.78
N ASN A 190 -21.51 -6.69 -11.16
CA ASN A 190 -20.81 -7.90 -11.57
C ASN A 190 -21.67 -9.16 -11.39
N GLU A 191 -22.48 -9.23 -10.33
CA GLU A 191 -23.44 -10.31 -10.12
C GLU A 191 -24.56 -10.29 -11.15
N ASN A 192 -25.07 -9.11 -11.50
CA ASN A 192 -26.10 -8.96 -12.53
C ASN A 192 -25.58 -9.36 -13.92
N GLU A 193 -24.33 -9.01 -14.24
CA GLU A 193 -23.66 -9.43 -15.49
C GLU A 193 -23.53 -10.96 -15.55
N LYS A 194 -23.07 -11.60 -14.46
CA LYS A 194 -23.03 -13.07 -14.37
C LYS A 194 -24.40 -13.72 -14.51
N CYS A 195 -25.44 -13.13 -13.91
CA CYS A 195 -26.82 -13.62 -14.05
C CYS A 195 -27.32 -13.48 -15.49
N ALA A 196 -27.01 -12.37 -16.17
CA ALA A 196 -27.35 -12.16 -17.56
C ALA A 196 -26.68 -13.19 -18.48
N ASP A 197 -25.39 -13.49 -18.24
CA ASP A 197 -24.66 -14.54 -18.97
C ASP A 197 -25.29 -15.92 -18.76
N GLN A 198 -25.66 -16.25 -17.51
CA GLN A 198 -26.33 -17.51 -17.21
C GLN A 198 -27.70 -17.62 -17.88
N LEU A 199 -28.47 -16.52 -17.91
CA LEU A 199 -29.75 -16.47 -18.62
C LEU A 199 -29.56 -16.67 -20.12
N ALA A 200 -28.56 -16.04 -20.72
CA ALA A 200 -28.25 -16.23 -22.14
C ALA A 200 -27.93 -17.70 -22.48
N ILE A 201 -27.17 -18.39 -21.62
CA ILE A 201 -26.87 -19.83 -21.78
C ILE A 201 -28.14 -20.67 -21.68
N VAL A 202 -29.01 -20.37 -20.71
CA VAL A 202 -30.29 -21.09 -20.54
C VAL A 202 -31.20 -20.87 -21.75
N ASP A 203 -31.31 -19.64 -22.25
CA ASP A 203 -32.09 -19.30 -23.44
C ASP A 203 -31.58 -20.06 -24.67
N GLU A 204 -30.26 -20.07 -24.90
CA GLU A 204 -29.67 -20.83 -26.00
C GLU A 204 -29.99 -22.33 -25.89
N ARG A 205 -29.93 -22.89 -24.67
CA ARG A 205 -30.27 -24.29 -24.41
C ARG A 205 -31.77 -24.56 -24.65
N CYS A 206 -32.65 -23.66 -24.23
CA CYS A 206 -34.09 -23.76 -24.47
C CYS A 206 -34.40 -23.76 -25.97
N VAL A 207 -33.77 -22.86 -26.74
CA VAL A 207 -33.90 -22.82 -28.21
C VAL A 207 -33.44 -24.13 -28.84
N LYS A 208 -32.29 -24.66 -28.43
CA LYS A 208 -31.78 -25.97 -28.90
C LYS A 208 -32.76 -27.11 -28.62
N LEU A 209 -33.28 -27.20 -27.39
CA LEU A 209 -34.26 -28.22 -27.01
C LEU A 209 -35.55 -28.10 -27.82
N ILE A 210 -36.07 -26.88 -28.04
CA ILE A 210 -37.27 -26.66 -28.87
C ILE A 210 -37.01 -27.12 -30.30
N GLN A 211 -35.84 -26.85 -30.87
CA GLN A 211 -35.48 -27.31 -32.22
C GLN A 211 -35.39 -28.84 -32.29
N GLU A 212 -34.81 -29.50 -31.29
CA GLU A 212 -34.75 -30.96 -31.22
C GLU A 212 -36.14 -31.60 -31.13
N GLN A 213 -37.01 -31.06 -30.28
CA GLN A 213 -38.39 -31.53 -30.15
C GLN A 213 -39.17 -31.33 -31.45
N ARG A 214 -39.00 -30.19 -32.12
CA ARG A 214 -39.61 -29.93 -33.44
C ARG A 214 -39.16 -30.96 -34.48
N LYS A 215 -37.86 -31.23 -34.57
CA LYS A 215 -37.31 -32.28 -35.45
C LYS A 215 -37.87 -33.67 -35.13
N SER A 216 -38.04 -34.00 -33.85
CA SER A 216 -38.63 -35.28 -33.43
C SER A 216 -40.09 -35.39 -33.89
N ILE A 217 -40.88 -34.33 -33.69
CA ILE A 217 -42.27 -34.27 -34.15
C ILE A 217 -42.35 -34.43 -35.67
N ASP A 218 -41.47 -33.77 -36.42
CA ASP A 218 -41.47 -33.86 -37.89
C ASP A 218 -41.14 -35.28 -38.37
N ARG A 219 -40.16 -35.96 -37.76
CA ARG A 219 -39.87 -37.39 -38.03
C ARG A 219 -41.07 -38.29 -37.73
N LEU A 220 -41.78 -38.04 -36.62
CA LEU A 220 -42.98 -38.82 -36.26
C LEU A 220 -44.11 -38.59 -37.26
N LYS A 221 -44.31 -37.36 -37.74
CA LYS A 221 -45.29 -37.04 -38.79
C LYS A 221 -44.96 -37.75 -40.10
N GLU A 222 -43.69 -37.74 -40.52
CA GLU A 222 -43.24 -38.47 -41.71
C GLU A 222 -43.50 -39.98 -41.59
N ARG A 223 -43.18 -40.57 -40.43
CA ARG A 223 -43.43 -41.99 -40.18
C ARG A 223 -44.91 -42.33 -40.19
N LEU A 224 -45.75 -41.47 -39.60
CA LEU A 224 -47.21 -41.62 -39.63
C LEU A 224 -47.75 -41.54 -41.06
N ASN A 225 -47.24 -40.61 -41.87
CA ASN A 225 -47.59 -40.50 -43.29
C ASN A 225 -47.17 -41.73 -44.09
N MET A 226 -45.98 -42.28 -43.84
CA MET A 226 -45.52 -43.51 -44.50
C MET A 226 -46.40 -44.69 -44.12
N MET A 227 -46.65 -44.89 -42.82
CA MET A 227 -47.52 -45.96 -42.33
C MET A 227 -48.94 -45.86 -42.90
N ASN A 228 -49.49 -44.64 -43.03
CA ASN A 228 -50.79 -44.43 -43.67
C ASN A 228 -50.78 -44.81 -45.16
N LYS A 229 -49.72 -44.45 -45.90
CA LYS A 229 -49.54 -44.88 -47.29
C LYS A 229 -49.45 -46.40 -47.39
N ASP A 230 -48.67 -47.03 -46.52
CA ASP A 230 -48.51 -48.49 -46.48
C ASP A 230 -49.83 -49.18 -46.15
N MET A 231 -50.58 -48.67 -45.18
CA MET A 231 -51.91 -49.19 -44.84
C MET A 231 -52.84 -49.08 -46.05
N HIS A 232 -52.83 -47.96 -46.76
CA HIS A 232 -53.63 -47.79 -47.97
C HIS A 232 -53.19 -48.76 -49.09
N ASN A 233 -51.89 -48.91 -49.31
CA ASN A 233 -51.33 -49.85 -50.28
C ASN A 233 -51.68 -51.30 -49.95
N LEU A 234 -51.56 -51.67 -48.68
CA LEU A 234 -51.87 -53.00 -48.18
C LEU A 234 -53.36 -53.28 -48.27
N SER A 235 -54.22 -52.32 -47.92
CA SER A 235 -55.68 -52.40 -48.13
C SER A 235 -56.02 -52.63 -49.60
N ASN A 236 -55.40 -51.88 -50.52
CA ASN A 236 -55.58 -52.05 -51.96
C ASN A 236 -55.07 -53.42 -52.45
N ARG A 237 -53.94 -53.93 -51.92
CA ARG A 237 -53.42 -55.27 -52.24
C ARG A 237 -54.33 -56.37 -51.68
N TYR A 238 -54.80 -56.25 -50.45
CA TYR A 238 -55.77 -57.17 -49.85
C TYR A 238 -57.05 -57.22 -50.69
N LEU A 239 -57.54 -56.07 -51.17
CA LEU A 239 -58.71 -56.02 -52.05
C LEU A 239 -58.48 -56.77 -53.38
N LYS A 240 -57.26 -56.68 -53.94
CA LYS A 240 -56.86 -57.43 -55.15
C LYS A 240 -56.68 -58.93 -54.88
N LEU A 241 -56.09 -59.30 -53.74
CA LEU A 241 -55.79 -60.70 -53.34
C LEU A 241 -57.02 -61.46 -52.87
N LEU A 242 -58.00 -60.78 -52.26
CA LEU A 242 -59.32 -61.35 -51.97
C LEU A 242 -60.04 -61.82 -53.23
N GLY A 243 -59.46 -61.60 -54.42
CA GLY A 243 -59.88 -62.31 -55.62
C GLY A 243 -61.33 -62.02 -55.93
N ALA A 244 -61.81 -60.81 -55.61
CA ALA A 244 -63.15 -60.38 -55.94
C ALA A 244 -63.47 -60.59 -57.45
N ASN A 245 -62.44 -60.82 -58.29
CA ASN A 245 -62.56 -61.16 -59.70
C ASN A 245 -61.85 -62.46 -60.18
N ARG A 246 -61.24 -63.35 -59.36
CA ARG A 246 -60.62 -64.61 -59.86
C ARG A 246 -60.68 -65.76 -58.85
N LYS A 247 -61.02 -66.97 -59.35
CA LYS A 247 -61.07 -68.23 -58.58
C LYS A 247 -59.67 -68.69 -58.15
N CYS A 248 -59.58 -69.30 -56.97
CA CYS A 248 -58.32 -69.70 -56.33
C CYS A 248 -57.69 -70.95 -56.99
N SER A 249 -56.35 -71.10 -56.90
CA SER A 249 -55.62 -72.30 -57.38
C SER A 249 -56.12 -73.62 -56.79
N ALA A 250 -56.70 -73.60 -55.58
CA ALA A 250 -57.35 -74.76 -54.98
C ALA A 250 -58.68 -75.09 -55.68
N GLU A 251 -59.50 -74.07 -55.98
CA GLU A 251 -60.77 -74.20 -56.70
C GLU A 251 -60.60 -74.60 -58.18
N MET A 252 -59.43 -74.29 -58.78
CA MET A 252 -59.08 -74.77 -60.12
C MET A 252 -58.62 -76.24 -60.13
N ARG A 253 -58.11 -76.77 -59.00
CA ARG A 253 -57.67 -78.16 -58.86
C ARG A 253 -58.83 -79.13 -58.59
N ASP A 254 -59.87 -78.67 -57.90
CA ASP A 254 -61.05 -79.47 -57.56
C ASP A 254 -62.12 -79.49 -58.67
N GLN A 255 -61.91 -78.78 -59.78
CA GLN A 255 -62.78 -78.83 -60.95
C GLN A 255 -62.53 -80.11 -61.76
N THR A 256 -63.61 -80.86 -62.03
CA THR A 256 -63.59 -82.03 -62.90
C THR A 256 -63.21 -81.62 -64.32
N ILE A 257 -62.16 -82.21 -64.89
CA ILE A 257 -61.72 -81.91 -66.26
C ILE A 257 -62.75 -82.50 -67.22
N GLU A 258 -63.66 -81.67 -67.73
CA GLU A 258 -64.60 -82.04 -68.79
C GLU A 258 -63.85 -82.08 -70.13
N LEU A 259 -63.73 -83.29 -70.70
CA LEU A 259 -63.03 -83.49 -71.97
C LEU A 259 -63.99 -83.12 -73.13
N PRO A 260 -63.62 -82.21 -74.04
CA PRO A 260 -64.50 -81.76 -75.12
C PRO A 260 -65.01 -82.93 -75.98
N GLN A 261 -66.32 -82.95 -76.26
CA GLN A 261 -66.98 -84.03 -77.01
C GLN A 261 -67.15 -83.71 -78.51
N ASP A 262 -66.92 -82.45 -78.91
CA ASP A 262 -66.90 -82.01 -80.31
C ASP A 262 -65.65 -81.15 -80.63
N VAL A 263 -65.39 -80.97 -81.94
CA VAL A 263 -64.22 -80.24 -82.47
C VAL A 263 -64.30 -78.73 -82.21
N ASP A 264 -65.49 -78.13 -82.22
CA ASP A 264 -65.73 -76.71 -81.98
C ASP A 264 -65.51 -76.35 -80.50
N GLN A 265 -65.95 -77.20 -79.57
CA GLN A 265 -65.70 -77.09 -78.12
C GLN A 265 -64.20 -77.19 -77.81
N LEU A 266 -63.49 -78.08 -78.49
CA LEU A 266 -62.03 -78.18 -78.37
C LEU A 266 -61.35 -76.90 -78.88
N GLN A 267 -61.81 -76.35 -80.01
CA GLN A 267 -61.27 -75.14 -80.60
C GLN A 267 -61.51 -73.91 -79.70
N PHE A 268 -62.68 -73.82 -79.08
CA PHE A 268 -63.01 -72.81 -78.07
C PHE A 268 -62.11 -72.93 -76.83
N LEU A 269 -61.96 -74.14 -76.29
CA LEU A 269 -61.08 -74.38 -75.14
C LEU A 269 -59.61 -74.05 -75.45
N CYS A 270 -59.13 -74.39 -76.65
CA CYS A 270 -57.78 -74.02 -77.09
C CYS A 270 -57.59 -72.51 -77.22
N LEU A 271 -58.60 -71.77 -77.67
CA LEU A 271 -58.56 -70.31 -77.71
C LEU A 271 -58.54 -69.71 -76.30
N GLN A 272 -59.39 -70.22 -75.40
CA GLN A 272 -59.46 -69.78 -74.01
C GLN A 272 -58.13 -70.02 -73.28
N LEU A 273 -57.54 -71.22 -73.41
CA LEU A 273 -56.23 -71.53 -72.83
C LEU A 273 -55.12 -70.66 -73.44
N ARG A 274 -55.20 -70.31 -74.72
CA ARG A 274 -54.23 -69.42 -75.36
C ARG A 274 -54.37 -67.98 -74.86
N GLU A 275 -55.59 -67.51 -74.61
CA GLU A 275 -55.86 -66.20 -73.99
C GLU A 275 -55.32 -66.15 -72.55
N GLU A 276 -55.59 -67.17 -71.73
CA GLU A 276 -55.05 -67.29 -70.37
C GLU A 276 -53.51 -67.35 -70.35
N LEU A 277 -52.89 -68.05 -71.32
CA LEU A 277 -51.43 -68.06 -71.49
C LEU A 277 -50.87 -66.68 -71.88
N ILE A 278 -51.58 -65.93 -72.73
CA ILE A 278 -51.18 -64.57 -73.11
C ILE A 278 -51.28 -63.65 -71.89
N GLU A 279 -52.37 -63.70 -71.13
CA GLU A 279 -52.57 -62.89 -69.93
C GLU A 279 -51.51 -63.18 -68.85
N THR A 280 -51.25 -64.45 -68.57
CA THR A 280 -50.24 -64.85 -67.58
C THR A 280 -48.83 -64.46 -68.02
N ARG A 281 -48.51 -64.58 -69.31
CA ARG A 281 -47.24 -64.12 -69.87
C ARG A 281 -47.09 -62.61 -69.78
N ALA A 282 -48.11 -61.85 -70.15
CA ALA A 282 -48.13 -60.39 -70.05
C ALA A 282 -47.99 -59.92 -68.58
N ALA A 283 -48.68 -60.57 -67.65
CA ALA A 283 -48.55 -60.29 -66.22
C ALA A 283 -47.14 -60.58 -65.70
N ARG A 284 -46.52 -61.69 -66.14
CA ARG A 284 -45.12 -62.03 -65.80
C ARG A 284 -44.14 -60.99 -66.36
N GLU A 285 -44.30 -60.62 -67.62
CA GLU A 285 -43.44 -59.61 -68.29
C GLU A 285 -43.56 -58.25 -67.59
N HIS A 286 -44.78 -57.81 -67.25
CA HIS A 286 -44.99 -56.60 -66.47
C HIS A 286 -44.34 -56.68 -65.08
N ALA A 287 -44.49 -57.80 -64.36
CA ALA A 287 -43.85 -57.98 -63.06
C ALA A 287 -42.32 -57.97 -63.15
N GLU A 288 -41.75 -58.57 -64.20
CA GLU A 288 -40.31 -58.56 -64.44
C GLU A 288 -39.79 -57.14 -64.75
N VAL A 289 -40.53 -56.35 -65.53
CA VAL A 289 -40.19 -54.95 -65.81
C VAL A 289 -40.25 -54.12 -64.53
N VAL A 290 -41.33 -54.24 -63.73
CA VAL A 290 -41.45 -53.50 -62.46
C VAL A 290 -40.32 -53.84 -61.49
N LEU A 291 -39.96 -55.13 -61.37
CA LEU A 291 -38.84 -55.54 -60.51
C LEU A 291 -37.50 -55.01 -61.01
N LYS A 292 -37.28 -54.96 -62.32
CA LYS A 292 -36.07 -54.35 -62.90
C LYS A 292 -36.02 -52.84 -62.60
N ASP A 293 -37.13 -52.14 -62.81
CA ASP A 293 -37.23 -50.71 -62.49
C ASP A 293 -36.96 -50.48 -60.99
N GLU A 294 -37.56 -51.30 -60.10
CA GLU A 294 -37.32 -51.24 -58.66
C GLU A 294 -35.83 -51.45 -58.31
N ILE A 295 -35.18 -52.46 -58.89
CA ILE A 295 -33.74 -52.70 -58.72
C ILE A 295 -32.94 -51.46 -59.14
N THR A 296 -33.23 -50.87 -60.31
CA THR A 296 -32.50 -49.67 -60.77
C THR A 296 -32.70 -48.49 -59.83
N THR A 297 -33.91 -48.27 -59.32
CA THR A 297 -34.17 -47.20 -58.36
C THR A 297 -33.41 -47.41 -57.04
N LEU A 298 -33.39 -48.65 -56.53
CA LEU A 298 -32.63 -49.00 -55.32
C LEU A 298 -31.12 -48.86 -55.51
N GLU A 299 -30.60 -49.20 -56.69
CA GLU A 299 -29.19 -48.99 -57.02
C GLU A 299 -28.83 -47.51 -57.07
N THR A 300 -29.69 -46.66 -57.65
CA THR A 300 -29.48 -45.20 -57.64
C THR A 300 -29.50 -44.63 -56.23
N GLN A 301 -30.47 -45.05 -55.41
CA GLN A 301 -30.58 -44.60 -54.03
C GLN A 301 -29.36 -45.02 -53.20
N ARG A 302 -28.90 -46.27 -53.33
CA ARG A 302 -27.70 -46.74 -52.63
C ARG A 302 -26.46 -45.94 -52.99
N LYS A 303 -26.32 -45.57 -54.27
CA LYS A 303 -25.20 -44.75 -54.75
C LYS A 303 -25.27 -43.33 -54.20
N GLU A 304 -26.45 -42.73 -54.12
CA GLU A 304 -26.66 -41.42 -53.50
C GLU A 304 -26.33 -41.46 -52.01
N ASP A 305 -26.80 -42.47 -51.28
CA ASP A 305 -26.47 -42.69 -49.87
C ASP A 305 -24.96 -42.88 -49.65
N GLU A 306 -24.28 -43.62 -50.52
CA GLU A 306 -22.81 -43.79 -50.47
C GLU A 306 -22.04 -42.48 -50.76
N MET A 307 -22.58 -41.59 -51.58
CA MET A 307 -21.98 -40.27 -51.82
C MET A 307 -22.22 -39.34 -50.64
N GLU A 308 -23.43 -39.32 -50.08
CA GLU A 308 -23.75 -38.51 -48.90
C GLU A 308 -22.96 -38.97 -47.67
N LYS A 309 -22.84 -40.28 -47.46
CA LYS A 309 -21.99 -40.84 -46.42
C LYS A 309 -20.54 -40.35 -46.54
N ARG A 310 -19.96 -40.42 -47.75
CA ARG A 310 -18.59 -39.93 -47.99
C ARG A 310 -18.48 -38.44 -47.72
N ARG A 311 -19.45 -37.64 -48.16
CA ARG A 311 -19.48 -36.19 -47.90
C ARG A 311 -19.48 -35.89 -46.39
N ILE A 312 -20.26 -36.64 -45.62
CA ILE A 312 -20.33 -36.51 -44.16
C ILE A 312 -19.00 -36.94 -43.51
N GLU A 313 -18.40 -38.04 -43.96
CA GLU A 313 -17.09 -38.52 -43.49
C GLU A 313 -15.98 -37.50 -43.76
N ASP A 314 -15.95 -36.91 -44.96
CA ASP A 314 -15.00 -35.86 -45.33
C ASP A 314 -15.18 -34.62 -44.45
N ALA A 315 -16.42 -34.18 -44.22
CA ALA A 315 -16.73 -33.05 -43.36
C ALA A 315 -16.32 -33.28 -41.89
N TYR A 316 -16.52 -34.50 -41.36
CA TYR A 316 -16.03 -34.85 -40.03
C TYR A 316 -14.51 -34.91 -39.97
N THR A 317 -13.86 -35.42 -41.01
CA THR A 317 -12.40 -35.48 -41.10
C THR A 317 -11.79 -34.08 -41.11
N GLU A 318 -12.37 -33.15 -41.87
CA GLU A 318 -11.95 -31.74 -41.89
C GLU A 318 -12.12 -31.09 -40.51
N ARG A 319 -13.24 -31.33 -39.83
CA ARG A 319 -13.44 -30.84 -38.45
C ARG A 319 -12.42 -31.40 -37.46
N VAL A 320 -12.11 -32.71 -37.55
CA VAL A 320 -11.11 -33.34 -36.68
C VAL A 320 -9.73 -32.76 -36.93
N ASN A 321 -9.38 -32.50 -38.19
CA ASN A 321 -8.12 -31.85 -38.55
C ASN A 321 -8.05 -30.43 -37.99
N GLY A 322 -9.11 -29.63 -38.16
CA GLY A 322 -9.19 -28.27 -37.61
C GLY A 322 -9.02 -28.23 -36.09
N VAL A 323 -9.71 -29.10 -35.35
CA VAL A 323 -9.55 -29.21 -33.88
C VAL A 323 -8.13 -29.68 -33.51
N SER A 324 -7.53 -30.57 -34.30
CA SER A 324 -6.17 -31.05 -34.07
C SER A 324 -5.13 -29.93 -34.29
N GLU A 325 -5.34 -29.08 -35.28
CA GLU A 325 -4.51 -27.89 -35.52
C GLU A 325 -4.65 -26.88 -34.39
N GLU A 326 -5.87 -26.55 -33.97
CA GLU A 326 -6.14 -25.68 -32.81
C GLU A 326 -5.48 -26.20 -31.54
N LEU A 327 -5.56 -27.51 -31.28
CA LEU A 327 -4.86 -28.16 -30.17
C LEU A 327 -3.34 -28.06 -30.31
N GLY A 328 -2.81 -28.18 -31.52
CA GLY A 328 -1.39 -27.97 -31.82
C GLY A 328 -0.94 -26.55 -31.48
N PHE A 329 -1.70 -25.54 -31.93
CA PHE A 329 -1.43 -24.14 -31.60
C PHE A 329 -1.52 -23.87 -30.09
N ALA A 330 -2.57 -24.35 -29.43
CA ALA A 330 -2.74 -24.19 -27.99
C ALA A 330 -1.59 -24.84 -27.19
N ARG A 331 -1.12 -26.04 -27.60
CA ARG A 331 0.05 -26.69 -27.00
C ARG A 331 1.32 -25.86 -27.19
N SER A 332 1.57 -25.37 -28.40
CA SER A 332 2.75 -24.52 -28.66
C SER A 332 2.74 -23.23 -27.85
N GLN A 333 1.56 -22.61 -27.68
CA GLN A 333 1.38 -21.44 -26.81
C GLN A 333 1.65 -21.81 -25.35
N LEU A 334 1.11 -22.94 -24.87
CA LEU A 334 1.36 -23.41 -23.52
C LEU A 334 2.85 -23.65 -23.24
N ASP A 335 3.57 -24.26 -24.19
CA ASP A 335 5.00 -24.51 -24.05
C ASP A 335 5.80 -23.19 -24.05
N SER A 336 5.45 -22.23 -24.92
CA SER A 336 6.05 -20.89 -24.89
C SER A 336 5.79 -20.15 -23.57
N MET A 337 4.59 -20.31 -22.99
CA MET A 337 4.22 -19.73 -21.71
C MET A 337 4.95 -20.42 -20.55
N LYS A 338 5.15 -21.75 -20.60
CA LYS A 338 5.96 -22.48 -19.62
C LYS A 338 7.43 -22.04 -19.66
N ASP A 339 8.00 -21.88 -20.86
CA ASP A 339 9.36 -21.37 -21.01
C ASP A 339 9.51 -19.94 -20.48
N ALA A 340 8.53 -19.07 -20.75
CA ALA A 340 8.47 -17.73 -20.19
C ALA A 340 8.34 -17.75 -18.66
N SER A 341 7.47 -18.61 -18.12
CA SER A 341 7.30 -18.80 -16.68
C SER A 341 8.59 -19.27 -16.01
N SER A 342 9.28 -20.25 -16.59
CA SER A 342 10.57 -20.74 -16.09
C SER A 342 11.64 -19.64 -16.08
N LYS A 343 11.73 -18.83 -17.15
CA LYS A 343 12.63 -17.67 -17.18
C LYS A 343 12.30 -16.62 -16.12
N VAL A 344 11.02 -16.37 -15.86
CA VAL A 344 10.57 -15.47 -14.80
C VAL A 344 10.94 -16.01 -13.42
N GLU A 345 10.78 -17.32 -13.18
CA GLU A 345 11.21 -17.95 -11.94
C GLU A 345 12.73 -17.85 -11.72
N GLU A 346 13.54 -18.08 -12.75
CA GLU A 346 15.00 -17.88 -12.67
C GLU A 346 15.35 -16.41 -12.38
N MET A 347 14.69 -15.46 -13.05
CA MET A 347 14.88 -14.04 -12.80
C MET A 347 14.52 -13.67 -11.36
N ASN A 348 13.41 -14.20 -10.84
CA ASN A 348 13.00 -13.99 -9.45
C ASN A 348 14.02 -14.56 -8.46
N LYS A 349 14.57 -15.76 -8.70
CA LYS A 349 15.65 -16.33 -7.88
C LYS A 349 16.87 -15.41 -7.85
N ARG A 350 17.34 -14.96 -9.01
CA ARG A 350 18.45 -13.99 -9.11
C ARG A 350 18.13 -12.68 -8.38
N MET A 351 16.89 -12.19 -8.51
CA MET A 351 16.46 -10.97 -7.80
C MET A 351 16.49 -11.16 -6.28
N THR A 352 16.11 -12.34 -5.76
CA THR A 352 16.24 -12.64 -4.32
C THR A 352 17.69 -12.73 -3.86
N GLU A 353 18.59 -13.29 -4.67
CA GLU A 353 20.02 -13.33 -4.39
C GLU A 353 20.63 -11.91 -4.35
N TYR A 354 20.30 -11.07 -5.34
CA TYR A 354 20.74 -9.67 -5.35
C TYR A 354 20.21 -8.89 -4.14
N ARG A 355 18.95 -9.11 -3.72
CA ARG A 355 18.41 -8.49 -2.50
C ARG A 355 19.23 -8.88 -1.26
N LYS A 356 19.58 -10.15 -1.10
CA LYS A 356 20.43 -10.60 0.04
C LYS A 356 21.81 -9.93 0.00
N ILE A 357 22.44 -9.84 -1.17
CA ILE A 357 23.73 -9.18 -1.33
C ILE A 357 23.62 -7.69 -0.96
N ILE A 358 22.56 -7.00 -1.39
CA ILE A 358 22.32 -5.60 -1.04
C ILE A 358 22.18 -5.44 0.48
N GLU A 359 21.38 -6.28 1.13
CA GLU A 359 21.22 -6.25 2.60
C GLU A 359 22.55 -6.47 3.33
N ASP A 360 23.40 -7.39 2.85
CA ASP A 360 24.70 -7.65 3.45
C ASP A 360 25.69 -6.49 3.22
N LEU A 361 25.67 -5.88 2.03
CA LEU A 361 26.47 -4.69 1.73
C LEU A 361 26.03 -3.48 2.56
N GLU A 362 24.71 -3.29 2.76
CA GLU A 362 24.16 -2.23 3.62
C GLU A 362 24.62 -2.40 5.08
N LYS A 363 24.60 -3.63 5.61
CA LYS A 363 25.14 -3.91 6.95
C LYS A 363 26.63 -3.61 7.05
N GLN A 364 27.42 -4.01 6.06
CA GLN A 364 28.86 -3.69 6.04
C GLN A 364 29.10 -2.18 6.01
N LEU A 365 28.32 -1.44 5.21
CA LEU A 365 28.41 0.01 5.11
C LEU A 365 28.07 0.68 6.44
N GLN A 366 27.03 0.22 7.14
CA GLN A 366 26.69 0.70 8.49
C GLN A 366 27.80 0.40 9.51
N SER A 367 28.41 -0.79 9.48
CA SER A 367 29.52 -1.14 10.37
C SER A 367 30.71 -0.22 10.15
N VAL A 368 31.14 -0.05 8.90
CA VAL A 368 32.26 0.84 8.54
C VAL A 368 31.95 2.29 8.89
N GLN A 369 30.70 2.73 8.70
CA GLN A 369 30.30 4.09 9.06
C GLN A 369 30.34 4.32 10.58
N LYS A 370 29.97 3.33 11.38
CA LYS A 370 30.10 3.37 12.85
C LYS A 370 31.57 3.42 13.28
N GLU A 371 32.42 2.56 12.71
CA GLU A 371 33.86 2.58 12.98
C GLU A 371 34.49 3.93 12.60
N ARG A 372 34.06 4.50 11.47
CA ARG A 372 34.49 5.84 11.06
C ARG A 372 34.10 6.90 12.09
N THR A 373 32.86 6.91 12.59
CA THR A 373 32.44 7.90 13.58
C THR A 373 33.20 7.76 14.90
N ASP A 374 33.46 6.52 15.34
CA ASP A 374 34.21 6.25 16.57
C ASP A 374 35.68 6.72 16.44
N LEU A 375 36.29 6.49 15.27
CA LEU A 375 37.64 7.00 14.96
C LEU A 375 37.67 8.53 14.83
N GLU A 376 36.66 9.14 14.21
CA GLU A 376 36.55 10.61 14.12
C GLU A 376 36.44 11.26 15.50
N MET A 377 35.65 10.68 16.42
CA MET A 377 35.58 11.11 17.82
C MET A 377 36.93 10.98 18.53
N THR A 378 37.62 9.85 18.32
CA THR A 378 38.94 9.58 18.91
C THR A 378 39.98 10.59 18.40
N VAL A 379 40.00 10.87 17.09
CA VAL A 379 40.88 11.89 16.50
C VAL A 379 40.57 13.28 17.05
N ALA A 380 39.29 13.64 17.21
CA ALA A 380 38.89 14.91 17.81
C ALA A 380 39.41 15.05 19.25
N LEU A 381 39.29 14.00 20.07
CA LEU A 381 39.80 13.97 21.43
C LEU A 381 41.33 14.12 21.47
N TYR A 382 42.06 13.40 20.61
CA TYR A 382 43.51 13.55 20.53
C TYR A 382 43.94 14.95 20.06
N LYS A 383 43.22 15.56 19.12
CA LYS A 383 43.46 16.94 18.70
C LYS A 383 43.26 17.92 19.86
N GLN A 384 42.19 17.77 20.63
CA GLN A 384 41.93 18.59 21.82
C GLN A 384 43.06 18.42 22.85
N LYS A 385 43.49 17.18 23.11
CA LYS A 385 44.60 16.90 24.03
C LYS A 385 45.92 17.52 23.56
N CYS A 386 46.23 17.44 22.27
CA CYS A 386 47.41 18.09 21.70
C CYS A 386 47.35 19.61 21.85
N ALA A 387 46.18 20.22 21.62
CA ALA A 387 45.99 21.65 21.81
C ALA A 387 46.18 22.09 23.28
N ALA A 388 45.65 21.32 24.23
CA ALA A 388 45.83 21.56 25.66
C ALA A 388 47.31 21.46 26.08
N LEU A 389 48.01 20.39 25.68
CA LEU A 389 49.43 20.23 25.96
C LEU A 389 50.29 21.33 25.32
N GLN A 390 49.94 21.77 24.10
CA GLN A 390 50.63 22.88 23.44
C GLN A 390 50.44 24.19 24.22
N GLN A 391 49.25 24.43 24.78
CA GLN A 391 48.98 25.59 25.62
C GLN A 391 49.78 25.53 26.93
N GLU A 392 49.81 24.37 27.59
CA GLU A 392 50.62 24.15 28.79
C GLU A 392 52.11 24.39 28.52
N LEU A 393 52.62 23.88 27.39
CA LEU A 393 54.01 24.09 26.97
C LEU A 393 54.32 25.56 26.73
N ASN A 394 53.46 26.28 25.99
CA ASN A 394 53.64 27.72 25.74
C ASN A 394 53.62 28.54 27.04
N THR A 395 52.76 28.15 27.98
CA THR A 395 52.68 28.78 29.31
C THR A 395 53.96 28.54 30.10
N SER A 396 54.44 27.29 30.13
CA SER A 396 55.69 26.91 30.77
C SER A 396 56.91 27.63 30.15
N GLU A 397 56.98 27.70 28.83
CA GLU A 397 58.03 28.43 28.11
C GLU A 397 58.02 29.93 28.47
N THR A 398 56.83 30.53 28.59
CA THR A 398 56.68 31.94 28.99
C THR A 398 57.16 32.15 30.43
N VAL A 399 56.74 31.30 31.36
CA VAL A 399 57.21 31.34 32.76
C VAL A 399 58.72 31.20 32.84
N GLN A 400 59.31 30.29 32.05
CA GLN A 400 60.76 30.10 32.01
C GLN A 400 61.49 31.34 31.46
N LYS A 401 60.96 31.96 30.39
CA LYS A 401 61.50 33.22 29.85
C LYS A 401 61.48 34.34 30.90
N ASP A 402 60.41 34.44 31.67
CA ASP A 402 60.29 35.46 32.71
C ASP A 402 61.20 35.19 33.89
N PHE A 403 61.40 33.93 34.28
CA PHE A 403 62.40 33.54 35.27
C PHE A 403 63.81 33.94 34.84
N VAL A 404 64.17 33.69 33.57
CA VAL A 404 65.47 34.11 33.01
C VAL A 404 65.62 35.63 33.07
N LYS A 405 64.62 36.40 32.62
CA LYS A 405 64.66 37.87 32.71
C LYS A 405 64.80 38.36 34.14
N LEU A 406 64.04 37.79 35.07
CA LEU A 406 64.09 38.17 36.49
C LEU A 406 65.47 37.86 37.08
N SER A 407 66.05 36.70 36.78
CA SER A 407 67.38 36.33 37.25
C SER A 407 68.48 37.25 36.68
N GLN A 408 68.38 37.64 35.41
CA GLN A 408 69.27 38.63 34.79
C GLN A 408 69.12 40.01 35.44
N ASN A 409 67.89 40.48 35.64
CA ASN A 409 67.63 41.75 36.33
C ASN A 409 68.21 41.75 37.74
N LEU A 410 68.02 40.65 38.49
CA LEU A 410 68.59 40.50 39.81
C LEU A 410 70.13 40.51 39.79
N GLN A 411 70.76 39.82 38.84
CA GLN A 411 72.22 39.86 38.67
C GLN A 411 72.73 41.27 38.36
N ILE A 412 72.02 42.03 37.51
CA ILE A 412 72.34 43.42 37.22
C ILE A 412 72.22 44.28 38.49
N GLU A 413 71.14 44.14 39.27
CA GLU A 413 70.97 44.88 40.53
C GLU A 413 72.06 44.53 41.56
N LEU A 414 72.41 43.25 41.69
CA LEU A 414 73.49 42.81 42.56
C LEU A 414 74.86 43.38 42.11
N GLU A 415 75.15 43.41 40.82
CA GLU A 415 76.39 43.99 40.30
C GLU A 415 76.41 45.51 40.44
N LYS A 416 75.27 46.21 40.30
CA LYS A 416 75.15 47.63 40.61
C LYS A 416 75.45 47.91 42.08
N ILE A 417 74.93 47.10 43.00
CA ILE A 417 75.24 47.20 44.44
C ILE A 417 76.73 46.98 44.66
N ARG A 418 77.32 45.94 44.06
CA ARG A 418 78.76 45.65 44.18
C ARG A 418 79.63 46.80 43.68
N GLN A 419 79.29 47.40 42.54
CA GLN A 419 79.98 48.59 42.01
C GLN A 419 79.83 49.81 42.92
N ALA A 420 78.63 50.02 43.50
CA ALA A 420 78.38 51.08 44.48
C ALA A 420 79.16 50.87 45.79
N GLU A 421 79.49 49.63 46.15
CA GLU A 421 80.33 49.29 47.31
C GLU A 421 81.84 49.40 47.03
N GLN A 422 82.26 49.35 45.75
CA GLN A 422 83.67 49.38 45.35
C GLN A 422 84.31 50.78 45.30
N GLU A 423 83.51 51.83 45.48
CA GLU A 423 84.00 53.20 45.61
C GLU A 423 84.63 53.38 47.00
N VAL A 424 85.93 53.72 47.05
CA VAL A 424 86.68 53.92 48.31
C VAL A 424 86.01 55.03 49.13
N ARG A 425 85.20 54.60 50.11
CA ARG A 425 84.29 55.47 50.89
C ARG A 425 85.01 56.50 51.76
N TRP A 426 86.24 56.21 52.18
CA TRP A 426 86.95 57.07 53.15
C TRP A 426 87.59 58.27 52.46
N GLN A 427 87.03 59.45 52.70
CA GLN A 427 87.58 60.71 52.23
C GLN A 427 88.66 61.21 53.19
N PHE A 428 89.79 61.66 52.66
CA PHE A 428 90.81 62.30 53.46
C PHE A 428 90.45 63.76 53.74
N ASP A 429 90.88 64.27 54.89
CA ASP A 429 90.60 65.64 55.31
C ASP A 429 91.14 66.68 54.32
N GLU A 430 92.16 66.35 53.54
CA GLU A 430 92.80 67.24 52.58
C GLU A 430 91.92 67.49 51.34
N ASP A 431 91.16 66.48 50.91
CA ASP A 431 90.43 66.47 49.64
C ASP A 431 89.02 67.10 49.72
N VAL A 432 88.56 67.43 50.94
CA VAL A 432 87.19 67.90 51.18
C VAL A 432 87.19 69.35 51.64
N HIS A 433 86.76 70.26 50.78
CA HIS A 433 86.69 71.70 51.08
C HIS A 433 85.32 72.18 51.54
N ALA A 434 84.27 71.36 51.42
CA ALA A 434 82.91 71.66 51.83
C ALA A 434 82.21 70.44 52.44
N CYS A 435 81.28 70.64 53.37
CA CYS A 435 80.53 69.55 53.98
C CYS A 435 79.67 68.81 52.95
N ASN A 436 79.75 67.47 52.89
CA ASN A 436 79.00 66.66 51.92
C ASN A 436 77.47 66.75 52.03
N GLN A 437 76.91 67.31 53.12
CA GLN A 437 75.45 67.50 53.27
C GLN A 437 75.04 68.95 53.00
N CYS A 438 75.55 69.91 53.78
CA CYS A 438 75.12 71.31 53.67
C CYS A 438 75.97 72.15 52.70
N GLN A 439 76.98 71.56 52.08
CA GLN A 439 77.93 72.21 51.16
C GLN A 439 78.63 73.46 51.74
N SER A 440 78.59 73.66 53.07
CA SER A 440 79.31 74.78 53.71
C SER A 440 80.81 74.51 53.71
N ASN A 441 81.61 75.51 53.30
CA ASN A 441 83.06 75.38 53.26
C ASN A 441 83.66 75.18 54.66
N PHE A 442 84.64 74.29 54.77
CA PHE A 442 85.43 74.10 55.98
C PHE A 442 86.47 75.23 56.09
N SER A 443 86.32 76.12 57.08
CA SER A 443 87.37 77.08 57.44
C SER A 443 88.42 76.43 58.35
N LYS A 444 89.60 77.03 58.51
CA LYS A 444 90.71 76.48 59.31
C LYS A 444 90.36 76.13 60.77
N ASN A 445 89.24 76.64 61.30
CA ASN A 445 88.78 76.39 62.67
C ASN A 445 87.57 75.44 62.76
N ARG A 446 87.06 74.89 61.64
CA ARG A 446 85.96 73.91 61.66
C ARG A 446 86.51 72.48 61.63
N ILE A 447 86.10 71.69 62.63
CA ILE A 447 86.43 70.26 62.72
C ILE A 447 85.70 69.50 61.61
N LYS A 448 86.46 68.71 60.84
CA LYS A 448 85.96 67.74 59.87
C LYS A 448 85.66 66.43 60.58
N LEU A 449 84.48 65.84 60.32
CA LEU A 449 84.07 64.58 60.95
C LEU A 449 83.69 63.57 59.87
N HIS A 450 84.25 62.37 59.95
CA HIS A 450 83.90 61.26 59.07
C HIS A 450 82.62 60.58 59.53
N CYS A 451 81.76 60.24 58.57
CA CYS A 451 80.65 59.33 58.79
C CYS A 451 81.16 57.88 58.87
N TYR A 452 80.85 57.17 59.95
CA TYR A 452 81.24 55.77 60.12
C TYR A 452 80.48 54.79 59.23
N HIS A 453 79.39 55.23 58.57
CA HIS A 453 78.64 54.42 57.61
C HIS A 453 79.11 54.63 56.16
N CYS A 454 79.53 55.84 55.78
CA CYS A 454 79.91 56.15 54.41
C CYS A 454 81.31 56.72 54.18
N GLY A 455 82.10 56.93 55.23
CA GLY A 455 83.49 57.42 55.14
C GLY A 455 83.65 58.86 54.64
N LYS A 456 82.57 59.52 54.19
CA LYS A 456 82.56 60.92 53.73
C LYS A 456 82.65 61.90 54.90
N ILE A 457 83.15 63.12 54.63
CA ILE A 457 83.38 64.16 55.63
C ILE A 457 82.19 65.14 55.73
N PHE A 458 81.75 65.41 56.96
CA PHE A 458 80.63 66.30 57.29
C PHE A 458 81.02 67.30 58.38
N CYS A 459 80.27 68.40 58.49
CA CYS A 459 80.42 69.33 59.61
C CYS A 459 79.73 68.78 60.87
N SER A 460 80.09 69.31 62.05
CA SER A 460 79.51 68.88 63.34
C SER A 460 77.99 69.00 63.42
N VAL A 461 77.40 69.92 62.65
CA VAL A 461 75.95 70.13 62.60
C VAL A 461 75.26 69.04 61.76
N CYS A 462 75.84 68.68 60.61
CA CYS A 462 75.28 67.69 59.70
C CYS A 462 75.57 66.23 60.13
N LEU A 463 76.54 66.01 61.02
CA LEU A 463 76.87 64.69 61.58
C LEU A 463 76.46 64.58 63.06
N SER A 464 75.16 64.74 63.30
CA SER A 464 74.56 64.68 64.64
C SER A 464 74.01 63.30 64.99
N ALA A 465 73.61 62.50 63.99
CA ALA A 465 73.07 61.17 64.22
C ALA A 465 74.15 60.18 64.68
N THR A 466 73.82 59.40 65.71
CA THR A 466 74.70 58.38 66.28
C THR A 466 73.96 57.06 66.32
N ILE A 467 74.52 56.02 65.71
CA ILE A 467 73.99 54.66 65.75
C ILE A 467 74.93 53.75 66.54
N PRO A 468 74.42 52.72 67.25
CA PRO A 468 75.25 51.69 67.85
C PRO A 468 75.88 50.83 66.74
N SER A 469 77.21 50.79 66.67
CA SER A 469 77.96 50.02 65.67
C SER A 469 78.90 48.99 66.31
N GLY A 470 79.05 47.85 65.63
CA GLY A 470 79.86 46.71 66.04
C GLY A 470 79.25 45.83 67.17
N PRO A 471 79.88 44.69 67.49
CA PRO A 471 79.39 43.72 68.49
C PRO A 471 79.21 44.29 69.91
N HIS A 472 79.92 45.37 70.23
CA HIS A 472 79.89 46.04 71.54
C HIS A 472 79.01 47.30 71.57
N ARG A 473 78.15 47.53 70.56
CA ARG A 473 77.19 48.66 70.48
C ARG A 473 77.82 50.03 70.79
N ARG A 474 78.99 50.31 70.24
CA ARG A 474 79.66 51.59 70.47
C ARG A 474 78.96 52.70 69.69
N PRO A 475 78.77 53.90 70.25
CA PRO A 475 78.16 55.01 69.53
C PRO A 475 79.07 55.45 68.38
N ALA A 476 78.58 55.30 67.14
CA ALA A 476 79.26 55.70 65.91
C ALA A 476 78.44 56.78 65.20
N LYS A 477 79.10 57.90 64.84
CA LYS A 477 78.44 59.01 64.15
C LYS A 477 78.23 58.68 62.68
N VAL A 478 77.02 58.87 62.17
CA VAL A 478 76.65 58.55 60.78
C VAL A 478 75.88 59.70 60.15
N CYS A 479 75.96 59.80 58.83
CA CYS A 479 75.20 60.78 58.05
C CYS A 479 73.73 60.35 57.99
N GLN A 480 72.83 61.32 57.85
CA GLN A 480 71.45 61.04 57.43
C GLN A 480 71.52 60.62 55.96
N VAL A 481 71.28 59.33 55.71
CA VAL A 481 71.04 58.84 54.35
C VAL A 481 69.56 59.07 54.07
N ASP A 482 69.25 59.84 53.04
CA ASP A 482 67.88 59.93 52.53
C ASP A 482 67.51 58.56 51.91
N GLU A 483 66.44 57.96 52.45
CA GLU A 483 65.73 56.74 52.01
C GLU A 483 66.50 55.39 51.98
N ASN A 484 66.21 54.56 53.00
CA ASN A 484 66.10 53.08 53.12
C ASN A 484 66.86 52.15 52.12
N PRO A 485 67.44 51.02 52.60
CA PRO A 485 66.65 50.01 53.30
C PRO A 485 67.31 49.50 54.59
N VAL A 486 66.56 49.58 55.69
CA VAL A 486 66.75 48.65 56.82
C VAL A 486 66.52 47.23 56.29
N PHE A 487 67.58 46.43 56.33
CA PHE A 487 67.48 44.97 56.30
C PHE A 487 66.63 44.53 57.49
N GLU A 488 65.38 44.16 57.25
CA GLU A 488 64.66 43.27 58.17
C GLU A 488 65.23 41.85 58.03
N PRO A 489 65.48 41.13 59.14
CA PRO A 489 65.88 39.73 59.08
C PRO A 489 64.68 38.90 58.62
N VAL A 490 64.81 38.30 57.44
CA VAL A 490 63.91 37.27 56.93
C VAL A 490 64.16 35.99 57.71
N ASP A 491 63.33 35.74 58.72
CA ASP A 491 63.17 34.42 59.35
C ASP A 491 61.68 34.17 59.62
N GLN A 492 60.96 33.73 58.59
CA GLN A 492 59.76 32.92 58.80
C GLN A 492 59.59 31.97 57.60
N TYR A 493 59.90 30.71 57.87
CA TYR A 493 59.71 29.54 57.03
C TYR A 493 58.28 29.42 56.46
N LEU A 494 58.22 29.17 55.16
CA LEU A 494 57.76 27.91 54.57
C LEU A 494 56.38 27.38 55.02
N SER A 495 55.37 27.61 54.17
CA SER A 495 54.30 26.63 53.92
C SER A 495 53.71 26.90 52.54
N VAL A 496 54.27 26.24 51.52
CA VAL A 496 53.61 26.10 50.22
C VAL A 496 53.39 24.62 49.99
N VAL A 497 52.12 24.26 50.16
CA VAL A 497 51.38 23.14 49.60
C VAL A 497 52.18 22.30 48.60
N VAL A 498 52.57 21.09 49.04
CA VAL A 498 52.88 19.98 48.14
C VAL A 498 51.55 19.32 47.83
N ASP A 499 50.98 19.61 46.68
CA ASP A 499 50.04 18.69 46.04
C ASP A 499 50.12 18.84 44.53
N SER A 500 50.13 17.66 43.87
CA SER A 500 49.91 17.44 42.44
C SER A 500 51.13 17.51 41.52
N ALA A 501 51.89 16.42 41.50
CA ALA A 501 52.48 15.91 40.26
C ALA A 501 52.24 14.39 40.18
N PRO A 502 51.53 13.89 39.15
CA PRO A 502 51.69 12.53 38.69
C PRO A 502 52.35 12.55 37.31
N PHE A 503 53.53 11.94 37.19
CA PHE A 503 53.99 11.46 35.89
C PHE A 503 54.74 10.13 36.02
N PHE A 504 54.34 9.22 35.13
CA PHE A 504 54.99 7.99 34.66
C PHE A 504 55.14 6.82 35.63
N SER A 505 54.29 5.81 35.44
CA SER A 505 54.68 4.40 35.52
C SER A 505 54.05 3.63 34.38
N HIS A 506 54.88 3.22 33.41
CA HIS A 506 54.59 2.13 32.50
C HIS A 506 54.38 0.84 33.29
N ASN A 507 53.33 0.08 32.97
CA ASN A 507 53.39 -1.37 33.06
C ASN A 507 52.62 -1.98 31.88
N LEU A 508 53.40 -2.52 30.94
CA LEU A 508 52.94 -3.58 30.06
C LEU A 508 52.73 -4.82 30.93
N ALA A 509 51.50 -5.33 30.98
CA ALA A 509 51.26 -6.75 31.18
C ALA A 509 50.44 -7.23 29.99
N ALA A 510 51.05 -8.12 29.22
CA ALA A 510 50.50 -8.74 28.05
C ALA A 510 49.32 -9.67 28.42
N THR A 511 48.29 -9.60 27.58
CA THR A 511 47.43 -10.72 27.17
C THR A 511 47.59 -10.87 25.67
#